data_AF-A0A7S1U2P1-F1
#
_entry.id   AF-A0A7S1U2P1-F1
#
_cell.length_a   1.000
_cell.length_b   1.000
_cell.length_c   1.000
_cell.angle_alpha   90.00
_cell.angle_beta   90.00
_cell.angle_gamma   90.00
#
_symmetry.space_group_name_H-M   'P 1'
#
loop_
_entity.id
_entity.type
_entity.pdbx_description
1 polymer ?
#
loop_
_entity_poly.entity_id
_entity_poly.type
_entity_poly.pdbx_seq_one_letter_code
_entity_poly.pdbx_strand_id
1 'polypeptide(L)'
;MQARGFRENCLAPHAPLMLHYNHTAALKDPRDFGRRSPWRVSLDHEDAWEFILEAHRSSANGRAFVAGARVDGTHRTPVPSQWQLQGFEPPLYTNFRYPFGM
;
A
#
# COMPACT_ATOMS: atom_id res chain seq x y z
N MET A 1 -22.51 21.98 7.15
CA MET A 1 -21.99 20.98 8.11
C MET A 1 -21.09 20.03 7.30
N GLN A 2 -19.78 20.30 7.26
CA GLN A 2 -18.83 19.52 6.44
C GLN A 2 -18.62 18.13 7.06
N ALA A 3 -18.78 17.08 6.27
CA ALA A 3 -18.47 15.72 6.70
C ALA A 3 -16.97 15.64 7.04
N ARG A 4 -16.66 15.28 8.28
CA ARG A 4 -15.30 14.90 8.71
C ARG A 4 -14.89 13.67 7.89
N GLY A 5 -14.14 13.88 6.81
CA GLY A 5 -13.87 12.85 5.81
C GLY A 5 -12.95 11.76 6.35
N PHE A 6 -13.52 10.63 6.75
CA PHE A 6 -12.74 9.44 7.09
C PHE A 6 -12.20 8.74 5.82
N ARG A 7 -12.96 8.76 4.72
CA ARG A 7 -12.61 8.21 3.40
C ARG A 7 -13.48 8.88 2.32
N GLU A 8 -12.94 9.10 1.12
CA GLU A 8 -13.69 9.57 -0.06
C GLU A 8 -13.57 8.53 -1.18
N ASN A 9 -14.61 8.39 -2.02
CA ASN A 9 -14.63 7.52 -3.21
C ASN A 9 -14.27 6.04 -3.00
N CYS A 10 -14.39 5.53 -1.76
CA CYS A 10 -14.18 4.12 -1.45
C CYS A 10 -15.47 3.32 -1.71
N LEU A 11 -15.34 2.07 -2.15
CA LEU A 11 -16.46 1.12 -2.18
C LEU A 11 -17.02 0.87 -0.77
N ALA A 12 -18.29 0.48 -0.68
CA ALA A 12 -18.91 0.12 0.59
C ALA A 12 -18.24 -1.11 1.21
N PRO A 13 -18.14 -1.20 2.56
CA PRO A 13 -17.65 -2.40 3.23
C PRO A 13 -18.47 -3.64 2.84
N HIS A 14 -17.78 -4.73 2.50
CA HIS A 14 -18.39 -5.99 2.10
C HIS A 14 -17.52 -7.18 2.54
N ALA A 15 -18.09 -8.39 2.51
CA ALA A 15 -17.31 -9.62 2.66
C ALA A 15 -16.28 -9.73 1.52
N PRO A 16 -15.12 -10.38 1.71
CA PRO A 16 -14.14 -10.56 0.64
C PRO A 16 -14.76 -11.22 -0.60
N LEU A 17 -14.77 -10.50 -1.73
CA LEU A 17 -15.28 -10.98 -3.01
C LEU A 17 -14.10 -11.51 -3.84
N MET A 18 -13.86 -12.81 -3.75
CA MET A 18 -12.80 -13.47 -4.53
C MET A 18 -13.40 -14.11 -5.78
N LEU A 19 -12.92 -13.70 -6.95
CA LEU A 19 -13.25 -14.36 -8.20
C LEU A 19 -12.42 -15.65 -8.29
N HIS A 20 -13.07 -16.81 -8.32
CA HIS A 20 -12.42 -18.09 -8.61
C HIS A 20 -12.79 -18.54 -10.02
N TYR A 21 -11.86 -19.18 -10.73
CA TYR A 21 -12.12 -19.61 -12.11
C TYR A 21 -13.21 -20.67 -12.23
N ASN A 22 -13.39 -21.52 -11.21
CA ASN A 22 -14.50 -22.46 -11.12
C ASN A 22 -14.84 -22.83 -9.67
N HIS A 23 -15.96 -23.54 -9.50
CA HIS A 23 -16.48 -24.00 -8.21
C HIS A 23 -15.47 -24.88 -7.45
N THR A 24 -14.82 -25.83 -8.11
CA THR A 24 -13.86 -26.73 -7.46
C THR A 24 -12.67 -25.96 -6.88
N ALA A 25 -12.20 -24.92 -7.55
CA ALA A 25 -11.11 -24.07 -7.08
C ALA A 25 -11.52 -23.20 -5.89
N ALA A 26 -12.78 -22.75 -5.84
CA ALA A 26 -13.33 -22.04 -4.69
C ALA A 26 -13.35 -22.92 -3.42
N LEU A 27 -13.56 -24.23 -3.57
CA LEU A 27 -13.61 -25.17 -2.44
C LEU A 27 -12.25 -25.71 -1.98
N LYS A 28 -11.25 -25.76 -2.88
CA LYS A 28 -9.99 -26.49 -2.62
C LYS A 28 -9.05 -25.81 -1.63
N ASP A 29 -9.07 -24.48 -1.51
CA ASP A 29 -8.32 -23.78 -0.47
C ASP A 29 -8.92 -22.40 -0.17
N PRO A 30 -9.71 -22.25 0.91
CA PRO A 30 -10.23 -20.95 1.30
C PRO A 30 -9.14 -19.93 1.67
N ARG A 31 -7.88 -20.38 1.90
CA ARG A 31 -6.74 -19.52 2.21
C ARG A 31 -5.95 -19.09 0.97
N ASP A 32 -6.26 -19.62 -0.22
CA ASP A 32 -5.64 -19.15 -1.47
C ASP A 32 -6.12 -17.74 -1.81
N PHE A 33 -7.25 -17.26 -1.25
CA PHE A 33 -7.81 -15.91 -1.48
C PHE A 33 -7.74 -15.50 -2.96
N GLY A 34 -8.18 -16.40 -3.86
CA GLY A 34 -8.16 -16.19 -5.30
C GLY A 34 -6.79 -15.87 -5.91
N ARG A 35 -5.66 -16.19 -5.26
CA ARG A 35 -4.31 -15.94 -5.77
C ARG A 35 -4.08 -16.60 -7.12
N ARG A 36 -4.71 -17.76 -7.37
CA ARG A 36 -4.65 -18.49 -8.64
C ARG A 36 -5.72 -18.06 -9.65
N SER A 37 -6.52 -17.05 -9.33
CA SER A 37 -7.56 -16.56 -10.24
C SER A 37 -6.94 -15.88 -11.46
N PRO A 38 -7.39 -16.21 -12.68
CA PRO A 38 -6.91 -15.55 -13.90
C PRO A 38 -7.35 -14.08 -13.98
N TRP A 39 -8.32 -13.65 -13.15
CA TRP A 39 -8.78 -12.26 -13.09
C TRP A 39 -8.14 -11.45 -11.95
N ARG A 40 -7.14 -12.01 -11.27
CA ARG A 40 -6.39 -11.34 -10.22
C ARG A 40 -4.94 -11.17 -10.64
N VAL A 41 -4.44 -9.94 -10.57
CA VAL A 41 -3.01 -9.63 -10.73
C VAL A 41 -2.48 -9.15 -9.39
N SER A 42 -1.38 -9.76 -8.93
CA SER A 42 -0.68 -9.28 -7.74
C SER A 42 0.16 -8.06 -8.11
N LEU A 43 0.12 -7.03 -7.28
CA LEU A 43 1.05 -5.89 -7.36
C LEU A 43 2.13 -5.95 -6.26
N ASP A 44 2.09 -6.98 -5.41
CA ASP A 44 3.18 -7.30 -4.48
C ASP A 44 4.42 -7.68 -5.28
N HIS A 45 5.56 -7.08 -4.95
CA HIS A 45 6.82 -7.30 -5.64
C HIS A 45 7.99 -6.95 -4.73
N GLU A 46 9.11 -7.69 -4.85
CA GLU A 46 10.29 -7.53 -3.98
C GLU A 46 11.13 -6.30 -4.31
N ASP A 47 11.30 -5.92 -5.59
CA ASP A 47 12.11 -4.74 -5.96
C ASP A 47 11.53 -3.89 -7.12
N ALA A 48 10.21 -3.78 -7.27
CA ALA A 48 9.62 -3.07 -8.42
C ALA A 48 9.14 -1.66 -8.12
N TRP A 49 8.78 -1.35 -6.87
CA TRP A 49 8.16 -0.06 -6.57
C TRP A 49 9.23 1.02 -6.43
N GLU A 50 9.05 2.13 -7.17
CA GLU A 50 9.85 3.33 -6.98
C GLU A 50 9.29 4.10 -5.78
N PHE A 51 10.14 4.36 -4.80
CA PHE A 51 9.77 4.98 -3.54
C PHE A 51 10.74 6.11 -3.19
N ILE A 52 10.20 7.19 -2.67
CA ILE A 52 10.95 8.33 -2.16
C ILE A 52 10.32 8.75 -0.84
N LEU A 53 11.16 8.93 0.18
CA LEU A 53 10.76 9.50 1.45
C LEU A 53 11.16 10.97 1.49
N GLU A 54 10.19 11.82 1.74
CA GLU A 54 10.35 13.27 1.81
C GLU A 54 10.12 13.74 3.25
N ALA A 55 11.01 14.59 3.76
CA ALA A 55 10.98 15.02 5.16
C ALA A 55 9.71 15.82 5.52
N HIS A 56 9.15 16.54 4.56
CA HIS A 56 7.96 17.36 4.76
C HIS A 56 7.01 17.28 3.57
N ARG A 57 5.70 17.41 3.81
CA ARG A 57 4.71 17.45 2.73
C ARG A 57 5.00 18.53 1.70
N SER A 58 5.53 19.69 2.12
CA SER A 58 5.87 20.79 1.22
C SER A 58 7.05 20.48 0.29
N SER A 59 7.88 19.48 0.61
CA SER A 59 8.95 19.01 -0.28
C SER A 59 8.50 17.92 -1.24
N ALA A 60 7.26 17.43 -1.13
CA ALA A 60 6.76 16.35 -1.97
C ALA A 60 6.84 16.69 -3.46
N ASN A 61 7.57 15.86 -4.21
CA ASN A 61 7.71 16.03 -5.65
C ASN A 61 6.41 15.64 -6.38
N GLY A 62 5.59 16.63 -6.71
CA GLY A 62 4.31 16.43 -7.40
C GLY A 62 4.41 15.73 -8.76
N ARG A 63 5.60 15.62 -9.36
CA ARG A 63 5.82 14.88 -10.61
C ARG A 63 5.68 13.37 -10.44
N ALA A 64 5.77 12.84 -9.22
CA ALA A 64 5.64 11.41 -8.93
C ALA A 64 4.30 10.80 -9.39
N PHE A 65 3.28 11.63 -9.60
CA PHE A 65 1.95 11.18 -10.03
C PHE A 65 1.68 11.41 -11.52
N VAL A 66 2.65 11.97 -12.27
CA VAL A 66 2.52 12.19 -13.70
C VAL A 66 3.02 10.94 -14.43
N ALA A 67 2.14 10.32 -15.22
CA ALA A 67 2.48 9.12 -15.97
C ALA A 67 3.70 9.34 -16.88
N GLY A 68 4.67 8.43 -16.80
CA GLY A 68 5.91 8.51 -17.58
C GLY A 68 6.93 9.54 -17.09
N ALA A 69 6.64 10.29 -16.02
CA ALA A 69 7.62 11.16 -15.42
C ALA A 69 8.68 10.34 -14.67
N ARG A 70 9.95 10.60 -14.95
CA ARG A 70 11.06 10.15 -14.12
C ARG A 70 11.16 11.07 -12.90
N VAL A 71 11.29 10.48 -11.73
CA VAL A 71 11.58 11.17 -10.47
C VAL A 71 12.98 10.75 -10.04
N ASP A 72 13.88 11.72 -9.90
CA ASP A 72 15.23 11.44 -9.44
C ASP A 72 15.24 11.23 -7.91
N GLY A 73 16.21 10.45 -7.42
CA GLY A 73 16.35 10.16 -5.98
C GLY A 73 15.42 9.07 -5.45
N THR A 74 14.70 8.35 -6.31
CA THR A 74 13.88 7.21 -5.91
C THR A 74 14.73 5.97 -5.62
N HIS A 75 14.26 5.14 -4.70
CA HIS A 75 14.79 3.83 -4.36
C HIS A 75 13.82 2.73 -4.82
N ARG A 76 14.33 1.53 -5.11
CA ARG A 76 13.48 0.35 -5.28
C ARG A 76 13.15 -0.23 -3.91
N THR A 77 11.88 -0.53 -3.66
CA THR A 77 11.40 -1.11 -2.40
C THR A 77 10.53 -2.35 -2.64
N PRO A 78 10.56 -3.33 -1.72
CA PRO A 78 9.55 -4.36 -1.65
C PRO A 78 8.21 -3.79 -1.22
N VAL A 79 7.12 -4.34 -1.76
CA VAL A 79 5.75 -4.12 -1.29
C VAL A 79 5.06 -5.49 -1.20
N PRO A 80 4.42 -5.84 -0.06
CA PRO A 80 4.26 -5.03 1.15
C PRO A 80 5.49 -5.04 2.06
N SER A 81 5.77 -3.92 2.73
CA SER A 81 6.87 -3.78 3.69
C SER A 81 6.68 -2.52 4.57
N GLN A 82 7.50 -2.38 5.62
CA GLN A 82 7.63 -1.13 6.37
C GLN A 82 8.93 -0.42 5.99
N TRP A 83 8.88 0.87 5.64
CA TRP A 83 10.07 1.61 5.18
C TRP A 83 11.13 1.75 6.28
N GLN A 84 10.75 1.75 7.56
CA GLN A 84 11.71 1.81 8.66
C GLN A 84 12.66 0.60 8.68
N LEU A 85 12.17 -0.58 8.27
CA LEU A 85 12.99 -1.79 8.18
C LEU A 85 13.92 -1.80 6.95
N GLN A 86 13.79 -0.81 6.07
CA GLN A 86 14.63 -0.63 4.89
C GLN A 86 15.67 0.49 5.06
N GLY A 87 15.77 1.07 6.26
CA GLY A 87 16.78 2.07 6.58
C GLY A 87 16.40 3.52 6.24
N PHE A 88 15.16 3.79 5.84
CA PHE A 88 14.71 5.17 5.59
C PHE A 88 14.62 6.00 6.87
N GLU A 89 14.06 5.43 7.94
CA GLU A 89 13.94 6.06 9.25
C GLU A 89 14.01 5.00 10.36
N PRO A 90 14.46 5.36 11.58
CA PRO A 90 14.42 4.45 12.70
C PRO A 90 12.98 4.16 13.15
N PRO A 91 12.65 2.93 13.55
CA PRO A 91 11.36 2.63 14.16
C PRO A 91 11.25 3.30 15.53
N LEU A 92 10.06 3.81 15.86
CA LEU A 92 9.77 4.44 17.14
C LEU A 92 8.87 3.52 17.98
N TYR A 93 9.28 3.27 19.22
CA TYR A 93 8.45 2.60 20.22
C TYR A 93 8.11 3.57 21.36
N THR A 94 6.82 3.77 21.60
CA THR A 94 6.30 4.58 22.70
C THR A 94 5.12 3.85 23.35
N ASN A 95 5.08 3.83 24.68
CA ASN A 95 3.99 3.16 25.41
C ASN A 95 2.80 4.10 25.66
N PHE A 96 3.04 5.25 26.30
CA PHE A 96 1.97 6.18 26.72
C PHE A 96 1.99 7.53 26.00
N ARG A 97 3.19 8.06 25.69
CA ARG A 97 3.33 9.36 25.02
C ARG A 97 3.25 9.17 23.52
N TYR A 98 2.58 10.08 22.82
CA TYR A 98 2.64 10.13 21.37
C TYR A 98 4.07 10.48 20.91
N PRO A 99 4.51 9.96 19.76
CA PRO A 99 5.84 10.25 19.21
C PRO A 99 5.93 11.63 18.53
N PHE A 100 4.86 12.43 18.58
CA PHE A 100 4.80 13.79 18.07
C PHE A 100 4.42 14.76 19.19
N GLY A 101 4.84 16.02 19.05
CA GLY A 101 4.45 17.09 19.97
C GLY A 101 2.94 17.31 19.97
N MET A 102 2.43 17.84 21.09
CA MET A 102 1.05 18.35 21.19
C MET A 102 0.90 19.67 20.44
#